data_AF-A0A5B7CW31-F1
#
_entry.id   AF-A0A5B7CW31-F1
#
_cell.length_a   1.000
_cell.length_b   1.000
_cell.length_c   1.000
_cell.angle_alpha   90.00
_cell.angle_beta   90.00
_cell.angle_gamma   90.00
#
_symmetry.space_group_name_H-M   'P 1'
#
loop_
_entity.id
_entity.type
_entity.pdbx_description
1 polymer ?
#
loop_
_entity_poly.entity_id
_entity_poly.type
_entity_poly.pdbx_seq_one_letter_code
_entity_poly.pdbx_strand_id
1 'polypeptide(L)'
;MQQGGSPSVFDRNMGTKMAAKAVTWLTDQMLAHRREDGTVFCEANSTAVLLGLQKRSYMFQPVVELKERTDWERRIPKEQWWLKLRPLLRILAKHEAAYHEEGIVVKEVEEALD
;
A
#
# COMPACT_ATOMS: atom_id res chain seq x y z
N MET A 1 22.61 1.51 0.91
CA MET A 1 21.96 0.49 1.77
C MET A 1 20.46 0.78 1.81
N GLN A 2 19.60 -0.10 1.30
CA GLN A 2 18.14 0.14 1.18
C GLN A 2 17.31 -0.36 2.38
N GLN A 3 17.85 -1.27 3.20
CA GLN A 3 17.19 -1.73 4.43
C GLN A 3 17.16 -0.67 5.55
N GLY A 4 17.90 0.44 5.37
CA GLY A 4 18.10 1.46 6.40
C GLY A 4 19.12 1.02 7.47
N GLY A 5 19.10 1.74 8.59
CA GLY A 5 19.86 1.42 9.81
C GLY A 5 18.91 1.41 11.00
N SER A 6 18.79 2.54 11.70
CA SER A 6 17.77 2.71 12.73
C SER A 6 16.40 3.01 12.12
N PRO A 7 15.29 2.40 12.61
CA PRO A 7 13.95 2.65 12.09
C PRO A 7 13.55 4.11 12.32
N SER A 8 12.77 4.67 11.39
CA SER A 8 12.29 6.04 11.47
C SER A 8 11.30 6.23 12.63
N VAL A 9 11.05 7.48 13.04
CA VAL A 9 10.04 7.79 14.07
C VAL A 9 8.65 7.32 13.64
N PHE A 10 8.34 7.44 12.35
CA PHE A 10 7.09 6.95 11.77
C PHE A 10 6.94 5.45 11.93
N ASP A 11 7.97 4.68 11.56
CA ASP A 11 7.95 3.21 11.65
C ASP A 11 7.80 2.73 13.09
N ARG A 12 8.46 3.40 14.05
CA ARG A 12 8.35 3.08 15.48
C ARG A 12 6.93 3.29 15.99
N ASN A 13 6.33 4.44 15.70
CA ASN A 13 4.97 4.75 16.15
C ASN A 13 3.94 3.82 15.49
N MET A 14 4.07 3.60 14.18
CA MET A 14 3.18 2.71 13.45
C MET A 14 3.29 1.26 13.95
N GLY A 15 4.51 0.78 14.21
CA GLY A 15 4.76 -0.55 14.75
C GLY A 15 4.10 -0.77 16.12
N THR A 16 4.29 0.16 17.07
CA THR A 16 3.68 0.03 18.41
C THR A 16 2.16 0.10 18.35
N LYS A 17 1.60 0.97 17.50
CA LYS A 17 0.15 1.08 17.31
C LYS A 17 -0.46 -0.17 16.68
N MET A 18 0.20 -0.77 15.69
CA MET A 18 -0.25 -2.03 15.08
C MET A 18 -0.12 -3.19 16.07
N ALA A 19 0.95 -3.26 16.85
CA ALA A 19 1.14 -4.28 17.88
C ALA A 19 0.04 -4.24 18.94
N ALA A 20 -0.28 -3.05 19.47
CA ALA A 20 -1.37 -2.89 20.43
C ALA A 20 -2.71 -3.38 19.86
N LYS A 21 -3.03 -2.99 18.62
CA LYS A 21 -4.26 -3.44 17.94
C LYS A 21 -4.29 -4.95 17.75
N ALA A 22 -3.17 -5.57 17.35
CA ALA A 22 -3.09 -7.00 17.14
C ALA A 22 -3.31 -7.79 18.43
N VAL A 23 -2.73 -7.34 19.55
CA VAL A 23 -2.92 -7.98 20.86
C VAL A 23 -4.36 -7.87 21.33
N THR A 24 -4.98 -6.70 21.20
CA THR A 24 -6.40 -6.50 21.52
C THR A 24 -7.27 -7.43 20.68
N TRP A 25 -7.08 -7.44 19.36
CA TRP A 25 -7.84 -8.30 18.46
C TRP A 25 -7.66 -9.79 18.78
N LEU A 26 -6.44 -10.24 19.06
CA LEU A 26 -6.18 -11.63 19.41
C LEU A 26 -6.91 -12.01 20.71
N THR A 27 -6.91 -11.13 21.70
CA THR A 27 -7.61 -11.34 22.98
C THR A 27 -9.12 -11.44 22.75
N ASP A 28 -9.69 -10.56 21.92
CA ASP A 28 -11.11 -10.60 21.56
C ASP A 28 -11.47 -11.91 20.87
N GLN A 29 -10.64 -12.39 19.93
CA GLN A 29 -10.85 -13.68 19.27
C GLN A 29 -10.79 -14.85 20.26
N MET A 30 -9.82 -14.84 21.18
CA MET A 30 -9.70 -15.90 22.20
C MET A 30 -10.92 -15.95 23.12
N LEU A 31 -11.43 -14.79 23.54
CA LEU A 31 -12.63 -14.73 24.38
C LEU A 31 -13.88 -15.17 23.62
N ALA A 32 -14.01 -14.81 22.35
CA ALA A 32 -15.18 -15.15 21.53
C ALA A 32 -15.22 -16.63 21.13
N HIS A 33 -14.06 -17.28 20.95
CA HIS A 33 -13.97 -18.65 20.43
C HIS A 33 -13.56 -19.70 21.49
N ARG A 34 -13.44 -19.29 22.77
CA ARG A 34 -13.21 -20.20 23.88
C ARG A 34 -14.52 -20.87 24.31
N ARG A 35 -14.49 -22.20 24.40
CA ARG A 35 -15.57 -23.02 24.95
C ARG A 35 -15.43 -23.18 26.47
N GLU A 36 -16.51 -23.61 27.12
CA GLU A 36 -16.54 -23.84 28.58
C GLU A 36 -15.52 -24.89 29.05
N ASP A 37 -15.20 -25.87 28.19
CA ASP A 37 -14.19 -26.90 28.42
C ASP A 37 -12.74 -26.39 28.30
N GLY A 38 -12.54 -25.12 27.94
CA GLY A 38 -11.23 -24.51 27.76
C GLY A 38 -10.60 -24.74 26.39
N THR A 39 -11.26 -25.48 25.48
CA THR A 39 -10.80 -25.62 24.09
C THR A 39 -11.13 -24.37 23.27
N VAL A 40 -10.33 -24.12 22.23
CA VAL A 40 -10.51 -22.99 21.29
C VAL A 40 -10.68 -23.55 19.89
N PHE A 41 -11.71 -23.10 19.19
CA PHE A 41 -12.00 -23.57 17.84
C PHE A 41 -12.40 -22.42 16.91
N CYS A 42 -11.63 -22.25 15.84
CA CYS A 42 -11.68 -21.11 14.93
C CYS A 42 -11.81 -21.62 13.49
N GLU A 43 -13.04 -21.80 13.00
CA GLU A 43 -13.29 -22.28 11.62
C GLU A 43 -13.55 -21.15 10.63
N ALA A 44 -13.98 -19.99 11.12
CA ALA A 44 -14.32 -18.87 10.25
C ALA A 44 -13.06 -18.25 9.64
N ASN A 45 -13.11 -17.92 8.35
CA ASN A 45 -12.01 -17.23 7.65
C ASN A 45 -11.59 -15.91 8.34
N SER A 46 -12.49 -15.28 9.10
CA SER A 46 -12.25 -14.08 9.90
C SER A 46 -11.28 -14.27 11.07
N THR A 47 -10.90 -15.52 11.38
CA THR A 47 -9.94 -15.85 12.47
C THR A 47 -8.49 -15.89 12.00
N ALA A 48 -8.25 -16.00 10.69
CA ALA A 48 -6.92 -15.95 10.08
C ALA A 48 -6.81 -14.69 9.20
N VAL A 49 -6.26 -13.62 9.76
CA VAL A 49 -6.30 -12.27 9.16
C VAL A 49 -4.91 -11.63 9.08
N LEU A 50 -4.77 -10.70 8.15
CA LEU A 50 -3.67 -9.74 8.10
C LEU A 50 -4.14 -8.40 8.65
N LEU A 51 -3.39 -7.85 9.62
CA LEU A 51 -3.56 -6.46 10.02
C LEU A 51 -2.83 -5.55 9.02
N GLY A 52 -3.61 -4.80 8.25
CA GLY A 52 -3.09 -3.85 7.27
C GLY A 52 -3.62 -2.43 7.47
N LEU A 53 -2.99 -1.48 6.78
CA LEU A 53 -3.52 -0.13 6.61
C LEU A 53 -4.17 -0.03 5.23
N GLN A 54 -5.49 0.15 5.19
CA GLN A 54 -6.21 0.41 3.95
C GLN A 54 -6.69 1.85 3.94
N LYS A 55 -6.16 2.64 2.99
CA LYS A 55 -6.35 4.10 2.92
C LYS A 55 -5.89 4.76 4.23
N ARG A 56 -6.82 5.08 5.13
CA ARG A 56 -6.56 5.75 6.42
C ARG A 56 -6.98 4.92 7.64
N SER A 57 -7.46 3.69 7.43
CA SER A 57 -7.97 2.82 8.48
C SER A 57 -7.16 1.55 8.64
N TYR A 58 -6.99 1.11 9.89
CA TYR A 58 -6.43 -0.19 10.22
C TYR A 58 -7.52 -1.24 10.07
N MET A 59 -7.26 -2.29 9.31
CA MET A 59 -8.23 -3.33 9.01
C MET A 59 -7.60 -4.69 9.18
N PHE A 60 -8.35 -5.61 9.79
CA PHE A 60 -8.06 -7.03 9.82
C PHE A 60 -8.76 -7.68 8.63
N GLN A 61 -7.99 -8.18 7.66
CA GLN A 61 -8.53 -8.76 6.42
C GLN A 61 -8.25 -10.26 6.39
N PRO A 62 -9.24 -11.12 6.13
CA PRO A 62 -9.03 -12.55 5.97
C PRO A 62 -7.97 -12.87 4.91
N VAL A 63 -7.04 -13.78 5.25
CA VAL A 63 -5.96 -14.16 4.34
C VAL A 63 -6.49 -14.79 3.05
N VAL A 64 -7.63 -15.49 3.13
CA VAL A 64 -8.31 -16.08 1.99
C VAL A 64 -8.70 -15.02 0.95
N GLU A 65 -9.23 -13.88 1.39
CA GLU A 65 -9.60 -12.76 0.49
C GLU A 65 -8.35 -12.11 -0.13
N LEU A 66 -7.26 -12.01 0.63
CA LEU A 66 -5.99 -11.47 0.14
C LEU A 66 -5.38 -12.33 -0.97
N LYS A 67 -5.64 -13.63 -0.96
CA LYS A 67 -5.16 -14.57 -1.99
C LYS A 67 -5.65 -14.15 -3.39
N GLU A 68 -6.90 -13.70 -3.50
CA GLU A 68 -7.50 -13.28 -4.77
C GLU A 68 -6.91 -11.97 -5.31
N ARG A 69 -6.40 -11.13 -4.41
CA ARG A 69 -5.86 -9.80 -4.74
C ARG A 69 -4.33 -9.78 -4.91
N THR A 70 -3.68 -10.90 -4.66
CA THR A 70 -2.22 -11.05 -4.70
C THR A 70 -1.81 -11.89 -5.91
N ASP A 71 -0.80 -11.43 -6.63
CA ASP A 71 -0.04 -12.24 -7.59
C ASP A 71 1.03 -13.00 -6.80
N TRP A 72 0.82 -14.30 -6.61
CA TRP A 72 1.69 -15.15 -5.80
C TRP A 72 3.00 -15.52 -6.47
N GLU A 73 3.01 -15.62 -7.80
CA GLU A 73 4.21 -15.93 -8.56
C GLU A 73 5.20 -14.77 -8.47
N ARG A 74 4.71 -13.56 -8.68
CA ARG A 74 5.53 -12.33 -8.64
C ARG A 74 5.64 -11.70 -7.26
N ARG A 75 4.87 -12.20 -6.29
CA ARG A 75 4.81 -11.73 -4.89
C ARG A 75 4.48 -10.24 -4.76
N ILE A 76 3.53 -9.77 -5.57
CA ILE A 76 3.08 -8.37 -5.60
C ILE A 76 1.55 -8.29 -5.58
N PRO A 77 0.96 -7.16 -5.16
CA PRO A 77 -0.48 -6.97 -5.32
C PRO A 77 -0.84 -6.85 -6.81
N LYS A 78 -2.00 -7.40 -7.18
CA LYS A 78 -2.54 -7.26 -8.55
C LYS A 78 -2.83 -5.80 -8.89
N GLU A 79 -3.33 -5.03 -7.92
CA GLU A 79 -3.53 -3.59 -8.05
C GLU A 79 -2.35 -2.81 -7.46
N GLN A 80 -1.57 -2.13 -8.32
CA GLN A 80 -0.42 -1.32 -7.93
C GLN A 80 -0.76 0.17 -8.05
N TRP A 81 -1.51 0.70 -7.08
CA TRP A 81 -2.08 2.05 -7.13
C TRP A 81 -1.06 3.16 -7.36
N TRP A 82 0.16 3.02 -6.84
CA TRP A 82 1.23 4.02 -6.96
C TRP A 82 1.75 4.16 -8.40
N LEU A 83 1.53 3.17 -9.28
CA LEU A 83 1.91 3.30 -10.70
C LEU A 83 1.15 4.43 -11.39
N LYS A 84 -0.04 4.77 -10.90
CA LYS A 84 -0.84 5.91 -11.38
C LYS A 84 -0.16 7.26 -11.12
N LEU A 85 0.85 7.33 -10.24
CA LEU A 85 1.64 8.53 -9.96
C LEU A 85 2.77 8.74 -10.97
N ARG A 86 3.11 7.74 -11.79
CA ARG A 86 4.21 7.83 -12.76
C ARG A 86 4.08 9.00 -13.75
N PRO A 87 2.90 9.32 -14.32
CA PRO A 87 2.75 10.47 -15.20
C PRO A 87 3.10 11.79 -14.50
N LEU A 88 2.62 11.99 -13.26
CA LEU A 88 2.94 13.17 -12.46
C LEU A 88 4.45 13.29 -12.21
N LEU A 89 5.12 12.18 -11.89
CA LEU A 89 6.57 12.16 -11.71
C LEU A 89 7.31 12.55 -12.99
N ARG A 90 6.84 12.13 -14.18
CA ARG A 90 7.46 12.49 -15.46
C ARG A 90 7.34 13.98 -15.76
N ILE A 91 6.19 14.58 -15.46
CA ILE A 91 5.97 16.03 -15.61
C ILE A 91 6.90 16.79 -14.68
N LEU A 92 6.94 16.42 -13.39
CA LEU A 92 7.77 17.10 -12.39
C LEU A 92 9.28 16.93 -12.64
N ALA A 93 9.68 15.82 -13.27
CA ALA A 93 11.06 15.56 -13.65
C ALA A 93 11.51 16.26 -14.95
N LYS A 94 10.64 17.08 -15.58
CA LYS A 94 10.88 17.73 -16.88
C LYS A 94 11.28 16.73 -17.99
N HIS A 95 10.64 15.56 -18.02
CA HIS A 95 10.98 14.55 -19.02
C HIS A 95 10.53 15.01 -20.42
N GLU A 96 11.47 15.18 -21.36
CA GLU A 96 11.23 15.78 -22.69
C GLU A 96 10.07 15.12 -23.46
N ALA A 97 9.90 13.80 -23.37
CA ALA A 97 8.79 13.09 -24.02
C ALA A 97 7.37 13.46 -23.51
N ALA A 98 7.24 14.26 -22.44
CA ALA A 98 5.97 14.78 -21.94
C ALA A 98 5.68 16.23 -22.40
N TYR A 99 6.63 16.88 -23.08
CA TYR A 99 6.47 18.23 -23.62
C TYR A 99 6.25 18.13 -25.13
N HIS A 100 5.01 18.36 -25.55
CA HIS A 100 4.79 18.97 -26.86
C HIS A 100 4.81 20.48 -26.63
N GLU A 101 5.79 21.17 -27.20
CA GLU A 101 5.76 22.64 -27.25
C GLU A 101 4.60 23.06 -28.15
N GLU A 102 3.43 23.36 -27.58
CA GLU A 102 2.33 24.02 -28.29
C GLU A 102 2.60 25.54 -28.40
N GLY A 103 3.80 25.89 -28.83
CA GLY A 103 4.21 27.26 -29.12
C GLY A 103 4.90 27.29 -30.47
N ILE A 104 4.55 28.27 -31.31
CA ILE A 104 5.26 28.51 -32.56
C ILE A 104 6.72 28.78 -32.20
N VAL A 105 7.63 27.98 -32.75
CA VAL A 105 9.07 28.17 -32.57
C VAL A 105 9.41 29.53 -33.16
N VAL A 106 9.80 30.49 -32.31
CA VAL A 106 10.02 31.91 -32.68
C VAL A 106 10.99 32.06 -33.86
N LYS A 107 11.92 31.12 -34.05
CA LYS A 107 12.83 31.08 -35.22
C LYS A 107 12.11 30.94 -36.56
N GLU A 108 11.04 30.16 -36.65
CA GLU A 108 10.29 29.99 -37.90
C GLU A 108 9.48 31.25 -38.27
N VAL A 109 9.18 32.10 -37.29
CA VAL A 109 8.47 33.38 -37.51
C VAL A 109 9.41 34.45 -38.03
N GLU A 110 10.66 34.49 -37.53
CA GLU A 110 11.67 35.44 -38.03
C GLU A 110 12.11 35.08 -39.46
N GLU A 111 12.30 33.80 -39.80
CA GLU A 111 12.65 33.38 -41.17
C GLU A 111 11.51 33.54 -42.19
N ALA A 112 10.25 33.63 -41.73
CA ALA A 112 9.09 33.85 -42.61
C ALA A 112 8.74 35.35 -42.80
N LEU A 113 9.45 36.25 -42.10
CA LEU A 113 9.27 37.71 -42.17
C LEU A 113 10.39 38.42 -42.95
N ASP A 114 11.39 37.68 -43.42
CA ASP A 114 12.40 38.10 -44.42
C ASP A 114 12.04 37.57 -45.82
#